data_AF-A0A1D3L8I0-F1
#
_entry.id   AF-A0A1D3L8I0-F1
#
_cell.length_a   1.000
_cell.length_b   1.000
_cell.length_c   1.000
_cell.angle_alpha   90.00
_cell.angle_beta   90.00
_cell.angle_gamma   90.00
#
_symmetry.space_group_name_H-M   'P 1'
#
loop_
_entity.id
_entity.type
_entity.pdbx_description
1 polymer ?
#
loop_
_entity_poly.entity_id
_entity_poly.type
_entity_poly.pdbx_seq_one_letter_code
_entity_poly.pdbx_strand_id
1 'polypeptide(L)'
;NNIKIAFIDLDGTLLNDHHKLSKLNLESLSKTHNKGIKIVFATGRPPYSVSYTIGKDVKQNNLSLMPGIYLDGSIAYGPNGERIIDNYIDEKLLMDIFNFSKEKNILRCVYWYRSENIHTVEMDEYTDQSNYEVLVRDKNGNPVDKNNLKNNIKIAFIDLDGTLLNDHHKLSKLNLESLSKTHNKGIKIVFATGRPPYSVSYTIGKDVKQNNLSLMPGIYLDGSIAYGPNGERIIDNYIDEKLLMDIFNFSKEKNILRCVYWYRSENIHTVEMDEYSDEDLNILPIVPNIIDEETLKNTKIHKILIRINEQSLSSVLKMYQDKFSDRIYVGKRSKRCVELSHPNTNKFEGVKEICKHFD
;
A
#
# COMPACT_ATOMS: atom_id res chain seq x y z
N ASN A 1 -29.06 25.71 -27.25
CA ASN A 1 -28.99 25.73 -25.77
C ASN A 1 -28.09 26.86 -25.30
N ASN A 2 -28.64 27.77 -24.49
CA ASN A 2 -27.99 29.00 -24.04
C ASN A 2 -27.27 28.77 -22.70
N ILE A 3 -26.33 27.83 -22.66
CA ILE A 3 -25.55 27.53 -21.45
C ILE A 3 -24.60 28.70 -21.20
N LYS A 4 -24.65 29.30 -20.00
CA LYS A 4 -23.82 30.46 -19.63
C LYS A 4 -22.73 30.12 -18.62
N ILE A 5 -22.86 28.98 -17.93
CA ILE A 5 -21.94 28.54 -16.88
C ILE A 5 -21.89 27.02 -16.83
N ALA A 6 -20.72 26.48 -16.51
CA ALA A 6 -20.46 25.06 -16.32
C ALA A 6 -19.79 24.86 -14.96
N PHE A 7 -20.43 24.08 -14.09
CA PHE A 7 -19.85 23.63 -12.83
C PHE A 7 -19.18 22.28 -13.07
N ILE A 8 -17.91 22.18 -12.73
CA ILE A 8 -17.07 21.04 -13.06
C ILE A 8 -16.41 20.53 -11.81
N ASP A 9 -16.75 19.30 -11.46
CA ASP A 9 -16.04 18.58 -10.42
C ASP A 9 -14.64 18.14 -10.89
N LEU A 10 -13.73 17.97 -9.94
CA LEU A 10 -12.36 17.59 -10.22
C LEU A 10 -12.18 16.08 -10.21
N ASP A 11 -12.39 15.42 -9.07
CA ASP A 11 -12.01 14.04 -8.84
C ASP A 11 -13.06 13.07 -9.41
N GLY A 12 -12.67 12.24 -10.39
CA GLY A 12 -13.59 11.35 -11.09
C GLY A 12 -14.38 12.02 -12.23
N THR A 13 -14.17 13.32 -12.46
CA THR A 13 -14.77 14.07 -13.57
C THR A 13 -13.71 14.72 -14.48
N LEU A 14 -12.99 15.72 -13.98
CA LEU A 14 -12.01 16.48 -14.78
C LEU A 14 -10.60 15.89 -14.72
N LEU A 15 -10.22 15.33 -13.58
CA LEU A 15 -8.92 14.71 -13.36
C LEU A 15 -8.98 13.22 -13.73
N ASN A 16 -7.86 12.69 -14.20
CA ASN A 16 -7.71 11.24 -14.36
C ASN A 16 -7.44 10.55 -13.02
N ASP A 17 -7.33 9.22 -13.06
CA ASP A 17 -7.05 8.38 -11.88
C ASP A 17 -5.71 8.68 -11.18
N HIS A 18 -4.85 9.50 -11.80
CA HIS A 18 -3.60 9.98 -11.21
C HIS A 18 -3.73 11.42 -10.66
N HIS A 19 -4.95 11.93 -10.51
CA HIS A 19 -5.26 13.30 -10.11
C HIS A 19 -4.57 14.38 -10.96
N LYS A 20 -4.39 14.10 -12.27
CA LYS A 20 -3.81 15.04 -13.22
C LYS A 20 -4.83 15.49 -14.24
N LEU A 21 -4.74 16.76 -14.62
CA LEU A 21 -5.52 17.31 -15.71
C LEU A 21 -4.96 16.80 -17.04
N SER A 22 -5.78 16.07 -17.80
CA SER A 22 -5.36 15.58 -19.11
C SER A 22 -5.34 16.72 -20.14
N LYS A 23 -4.50 16.59 -21.18
CA LYS A 23 -4.47 17.56 -22.28
C LYS A 23 -5.84 17.71 -22.96
N LEU A 24 -6.54 16.59 -23.15
CA LEU A 24 -7.87 16.58 -23.76
C LEU A 24 -8.91 17.35 -22.92
N ASN A 25 -8.87 17.18 -21.60
CA ASN A 25 -9.79 17.87 -20.69
C ASN A 25 -9.45 19.37 -20.63
N LEU A 26 -8.17 19.73 -20.58
CA LEU A 26 -7.73 21.12 -20.67
C LEU A 26 -8.18 21.79 -21.97
N GLU A 27 -8.00 21.13 -23.12
CA GLU A 27 -8.50 21.61 -24.41
C GLU A 27 -10.03 21.79 -24.41
N SER A 28 -10.76 20.90 -23.74
CA SER A 28 -12.22 20.97 -23.60
C SER A 28 -12.65 22.16 -22.73
N LEU A 29 -11.92 22.45 -21.64
CA LEU A 29 -12.13 23.66 -20.84
C LEU A 29 -11.88 24.91 -21.68
N SER A 30 -10.76 24.99 -22.40
CA SER A 30 -10.45 26.14 -23.25
C SER A 30 -11.51 26.35 -24.34
N LYS A 31 -11.97 25.28 -25.00
CA LYS A 31 -13.07 25.36 -25.98
C LYS A 31 -14.38 25.84 -25.35
N THR A 32 -14.67 25.42 -24.13
CA THR A 32 -15.88 25.82 -23.39
C THR A 32 -15.81 27.30 -23.03
N HIS A 33 -14.67 27.75 -22.51
CA HIS A 33 -14.41 29.15 -22.20
C HIS A 33 -14.50 30.05 -23.43
N ASN A 34 -13.90 29.63 -24.56
CA ASN A 34 -13.93 30.38 -25.82
C ASN A 34 -15.34 30.51 -26.42
N LYS A 35 -16.30 29.66 -26.00
CA LYS A 35 -17.72 29.80 -26.35
C LYS A 35 -18.47 30.79 -25.45
N GLY A 36 -17.78 31.49 -24.54
CA GLY A 36 -18.37 32.43 -23.59
C GLY A 36 -19.03 31.76 -22.38
N ILE A 37 -18.81 30.46 -22.17
CA ILE A 37 -19.33 29.72 -21.02
C ILE A 37 -18.37 29.93 -19.84
N LYS A 38 -18.88 30.44 -18.73
CA LYS A 38 -18.10 30.58 -17.48
C LYS A 38 -17.82 29.20 -16.91
N ILE A 39 -16.61 28.96 -16.45
CA ILE A 39 -16.21 27.70 -15.81
C ILE A 39 -16.08 27.94 -14.32
N VAL A 40 -16.69 27.07 -13.53
CA VAL A 40 -16.60 27.07 -12.06
C VAL A 40 -16.16 25.69 -11.63
N PHE A 41 -15.03 25.59 -10.96
CA PHE A 41 -14.61 24.33 -10.34
C PHE A 41 -15.38 24.14 -9.04
N ALA A 42 -15.99 22.98 -8.87
CA ALA A 42 -16.81 22.63 -7.71
C ALA A 42 -16.35 21.29 -7.13
N THR A 43 -15.60 21.32 -6.02
CA THR A 43 -14.84 20.15 -5.56
C THR A 43 -14.79 20.04 -4.04
N GLY A 44 -14.61 18.83 -3.53
CA GLY A 44 -14.24 18.57 -2.13
C GLY A 44 -12.83 19.02 -1.77
N ARG A 45 -11.98 19.34 -2.76
CA ARG A 45 -10.62 19.83 -2.51
C ARG A 45 -10.61 21.25 -1.94
N PRO A 46 -9.66 21.58 -1.05
CA PRO A 46 -9.43 22.96 -0.63
C PRO A 46 -8.77 23.80 -1.73
N PRO A 47 -8.93 25.14 -1.71
CA PRO A 47 -8.44 26.03 -2.78
C PRO A 47 -6.94 25.88 -3.07
N TYR A 48 -6.10 25.77 -2.04
CA TYR A 48 -4.66 25.62 -2.21
C TYR A 48 -4.29 24.31 -2.93
N SER A 49 -5.00 23.21 -2.64
CA SER A 49 -4.79 21.90 -3.28
C SER A 49 -5.15 21.97 -4.76
N VAL A 50 -6.25 22.65 -5.10
CA VAL A 50 -6.64 22.88 -6.50
C VAL A 50 -5.60 23.73 -7.23
N SER A 51 -5.12 24.81 -6.59
CA SER A 51 -4.06 25.65 -7.13
C SER A 51 -2.78 24.86 -7.44
N TYR A 52 -2.38 23.97 -6.52
CA TYR A 52 -1.23 23.10 -6.73
C TYR A 52 -1.47 22.07 -7.85
N THR A 53 -2.67 21.50 -7.93
CA THR A 53 -3.00 20.40 -8.85
C THR A 53 -3.16 20.86 -10.29
N ILE A 54 -3.91 21.95 -10.52
CA ILE A 54 -4.27 22.42 -11.87
C ILE A 54 -3.98 23.90 -12.12
N GLY A 55 -3.57 24.67 -11.11
CA GLY A 55 -3.46 26.12 -11.20
C GLY A 55 -2.48 26.59 -12.28
N LYS A 56 -1.37 25.87 -12.49
CA LYS A 56 -0.43 26.18 -13.57
C LYS A 56 -1.08 26.02 -14.95
N ASP A 57 -1.75 24.89 -15.19
CA ASP A 57 -2.35 24.57 -16.48
C ASP A 57 -3.52 25.51 -16.81
N VAL A 58 -4.37 25.78 -15.82
CA VAL A 58 -5.48 26.74 -15.90
C VAL A 58 -4.96 28.14 -16.24
N LYS A 59 -3.94 28.62 -15.52
CA LYS A 59 -3.36 29.96 -15.74
C LYS A 59 -2.69 30.08 -17.11
N GLN A 60 -1.97 29.06 -17.57
CA GLN A 60 -1.32 29.06 -18.88
C GLN A 60 -2.31 29.07 -20.05
N ASN A 61 -3.57 28.70 -19.81
CA ASN A 61 -4.64 28.67 -20.82
C ASN A 61 -5.66 29.81 -20.65
N ASN A 62 -5.29 30.89 -19.95
CA ASN A 62 -6.15 32.06 -19.69
C ASN A 62 -7.48 31.72 -19.00
N LEU A 63 -7.51 30.63 -18.24
CA LEU A 63 -8.64 30.27 -17.39
C LEU A 63 -8.40 30.80 -15.97
N SER A 64 -9.48 30.86 -15.19
CA SER A 64 -9.44 31.29 -13.79
C SER A 64 -9.92 30.16 -12.89
N LEU A 65 -9.31 30.03 -11.71
CA LEU A 65 -9.87 29.20 -10.63
C LEU A 65 -11.07 29.86 -9.95
N MET A 66 -11.28 31.16 -10.20
CA MET A 66 -12.35 31.97 -9.63
C MET A 66 -13.40 32.34 -10.70
N PRO A 67 -14.72 32.34 -10.37
CA PRO A 67 -15.29 31.87 -9.11
C PRO A 67 -15.15 30.34 -8.94
N GLY A 68 -15.23 29.85 -7.71
CA GLY A 68 -15.00 28.44 -7.37
C GLY A 68 -15.71 28.01 -6.10
N ILE A 69 -16.09 26.73 -6.03
CA ILE A 69 -16.73 26.07 -4.88
C ILE A 69 -15.76 24.99 -4.38
N TYR A 70 -15.43 25.03 -3.10
CA TYR A 70 -14.39 24.20 -2.49
C TYR A 70 -14.88 23.59 -1.18
N LEU A 71 -14.22 22.52 -0.73
CA LEU A 71 -14.57 21.80 0.50
C LEU A 71 -16.07 21.46 0.56
N ASP A 72 -16.58 20.91 -0.55
CA ASP A 72 -17.99 20.53 -0.74
C ASP A 72 -18.98 21.68 -0.46
N GLY A 73 -18.57 22.91 -0.75
CA GLY A 73 -19.39 24.10 -0.58
C GLY A 73 -19.27 24.77 0.79
N SER A 74 -18.41 24.26 1.67
CA SER A 74 -18.05 24.96 2.91
C SER A 74 -17.38 26.31 2.62
N ILE A 75 -16.68 26.42 1.48
CA ILE A 75 -16.08 27.67 1.01
C ILE A 75 -16.49 27.91 -0.45
N ALA A 76 -16.89 29.14 -0.77
CA ALA A 76 -17.10 29.57 -2.15
C ALA A 76 -16.53 30.96 -2.39
N TYR A 77 -15.92 31.15 -3.55
CA TYR A 77 -15.32 32.42 -3.97
C TYR A 77 -16.04 33.01 -5.17
N GLY A 78 -16.13 34.33 -5.18
CA GLY A 78 -16.65 35.12 -6.28
C GLY A 78 -15.63 35.37 -7.39
N PRO A 79 -16.06 36.01 -8.49
CA PRO A 79 -15.22 36.22 -9.67
C PRO A 79 -13.95 37.04 -9.40
N ASN A 80 -13.93 37.87 -8.36
CA ASN A 80 -12.78 38.71 -8.01
C ASN A 80 -11.95 38.10 -6.85
N GLY A 81 -12.23 36.85 -6.46
CA GLY A 81 -11.56 36.17 -5.36
C GLY A 81 -12.08 36.55 -3.96
N GLU A 82 -13.20 37.26 -3.87
CA GLU A 82 -13.90 37.53 -2.62
C GLU A 82 -14.55 36.26 -2.07
N ARG A 83 -14.53 36.04 -0.75
CA ARG A 83 -15.27 34.93 -0.13
C ARG A 83 -16.76 35.26 -0.11
N ILE A 84 -17.56 34.40 -0.74
CA ILE A 84 -19.03 34.47 -0.74
C ILE A 84 -19.61 33.56 0.35
N ILE A 85 -19.01 32.38 0.55
CA ILE A 85 -19.39 31.42 1.58
C ILE A 85 -18.12 31.03 2.34
N ASP A 86 -18.21 31.01 3.67
CA ASP A 86 -17.12 30.65 4.58
C ASP A 86 -17.71 30.02 5.86
N ASN A 87 -18.09 28.75 5.76
CA ASN A 87 -18.64 27.98 6.86
C ASN A 87 -17.52 27.21 7.55
N TYR A 88 -17.44 27.33 8.87
CA TYR A 88 -16.43 26.67 9.70
C TYR A 88 -17.09 25.87 10.83
N ILE A 89 -16.36 24.87 11.31
CA ILE A 89 -16.72 24.12 12.51
C ILE A 89 -16.51 25.04 13.71
N ASP A 90 -17.53 25.17 14.56
CA ASP A 90 -17.47 25.94 15.79
C ASP A 90 -16.37 25.42 16.73
N GLU A 91 -15.69 26.34 17.43
CA GLU A 91 -14.54 26.02 18.29
C GLU A 91 -14.88 25.00 19.39
N LYS A 92 -16.10 25.06 19.94
CA LYS A 92 -16.53 24.12 20.97
C LYS A 92 -16.66 22.71 20.39
N LEU A 93 -17.32 22.58 19.24
CA LEU A 93 -17.47 21.30 18.56
C LEU A 93 -16.11 20.74 18.12
N LEU A 94 -15.21 21.61 17.66
CA LEU A 94 -13.83 21.24 17.32
C LEU A 94 -13.10 20.64 18.53
N MET A 95 -13.21 21.28 19.69
CA MET A 95 -12.61 20.79 20.95
C MET A 95 -13.26 19.49 21.42
N ASP A 96 -14.58 19.33 21.25
CA ASP A 96 -15.27 18.08 21.57
C ASP A 96 -14.77 16.93 20.68
N ILE A 97 -14.61 17.17 19.37
CA ILE A 97 -14.03 16.20 18.42
C ILE A 97 -12.58 15.88 18.79
N PHE A 98 -11.78 16.89 19.15
CA PHE A 98 -10.39 16.71 19.55
C PHE A 98 -10.27 15.83 20.80
N ASN A 99 -11.02 16.16 21.86
CA ASN A 99 -10.99 15.43 23.12
C ASN A 99 -11.48 13.99 22.94
N PHE A 100 -12.58 13.80 22.19
CA PHE A 100 -13.08 12.47 21.86
C PHE A 100 -12.05 11.64 21.09
N SER A 101 -11.40 12.24 20.09
CA SER A 101 -10.43 11.54 19.25
C SER A 101 -9.17 11.16 20.03
N LYS A 102 -8.75 12.01 20.97
CA LYS A 102 -7.68 11.72 21.93
C LYS A 102 -8.05 10.58 22.86
N GLU A 103 -9.26 10.60 23.43
CA GLU A 103 -9.77 9.54 24.31
C GLU A 103 -9.82 8.17 23.60
N LYS A 104 -10.23 8.15 22.32
CA LYS A 104 -10.31 6.93 21.52
C LYS A 104 -8.99 6.52 20.86
N ASN A 105 -7.90 7.25 21.10
CA ASN A 105 -6.59 7.02 20.49
C ASN A 105 -6.63 7.00 18.94
N ILE A 106 -7.49 7.84 18.37
CA ILE A 106 -7.66 8.05 16.91
C ILE A 106 -7.31 9.47 16.50
N LEU A 107 -6.72 10.28 17.38
CA LEU A 107 -6.39 11.68 17.09
C LEU A 107 -5.52 11.84 15.84
N ARG A 108 -4.60 10.88 15.60
CA ARG A 108 -3.80 10.77 14.37
C ARG A 108 -4.62 10.67 13.07
N CYS A 109 -5.86 10.19 13.14
CA CYS A 109 -6.75 10.03 11.98
C CYS A 109 -7.59 11.28 11.70
N VAL A 110 -7.42 12.37 12.45
CA VAL A 110 -8.24 13.58 12.33
C VAL A 110 -7.45 14.71 11.69
N TYR A 111 -7.92 15.15 10.53
CA TYR A 111 -7.33 16.23 9.75
C TYR A 111 -8.26 17.43 9.76
N TRP A 112 -7.71 18.63 10.01
CA TRP A 112 -8.47 19.87 10.03
C TRP A 112 -7.99 20.78 8.91
N TYR A 113 -8.91 21.24 8.07
CA TYR A 113 -8.61 22.20 7.01
C TYR A 113 -8.89 23.60 7.55
N ARG A 114 -7.85 24.43 7.68
CA ARG A 114 -8.03 25.87 7.70
C ARG A 114 -7.90 26.36 6.27
N SER A 115 -8.62 27.43 5.94
CA SER A 115 -8.81 27.92 4.57
C SER A 115 -7.53 28.09 3.72
N GLU A 116 -6.36 28.15 4.34
CA GLU A 116 -5.06 28.25 3.67
C GLU A 116 -4.05 27.16 4.04
N ASN A 117 -4.34 26.30 5.04
CA ASN A 117 -3.40 25.27 5.54
C ASN A 117 -4.13 24.02 6.06
N ILE A 118 -3.52 22.85 5.88
CA ILE A 118 -3.88 21.68 6.70
C ILE A 118 -3.21 21.85 8.05
N HIS A 119 -4.00 21.84 9.11
CA HIS A 119 -3.47 21.67 10.45
C HIS A 119 -3.68 20.21 10.85
N THR A 120 -2.72 19.66 11.57
CA THR A 120 -2.86 18.40 12.29
C THR A 120 -2.12 18.52 13.61
N VAL A 121 -2.62 17.87 14.65
CA VAL A 121 -2.03 17.94 16.00
C VAL A 121 -0.91 16.91 16.16
N GLU A 122 -0.88 15.90 15.30
CA GLU A 122 0.26 15.01 15.05
C GLU A 122 0.35 14.81 13.53
N MET A 123 1.48 15.14 12.91
CA MET A 123 1.68 14.89 11.48
C MET A 123 1.62 13.40 11.20
N ASP A 124 0.58 12.94 10.52
CA ASP A 124 0.59 11.65 9.85
C ASP A 124 1.62 11.70 8.70
N GLU A 125 2.38 10.62 8.60
CA GLU A 125 3.64 10.45 7.87
C GLU A 125 3.54 10.50 6.34
N TYR A 126 2.62 11.25 5.71
CA TYR A 126 2.31 11.06 4.27
C TYR A 126 2.12 12.31 3.40
N THR A 127 2.25 13.53 3.92
CA THR A 127 2.07 14.74 3.09
C THR A 127 3.26 15.70 3.12
N ASP A 128 4.46 15.21 2.81
CA ASP A 128 5.53 16.00 2.15
C ASP A 128 6.67 15.06 1.70
N GLN A 129 6.72 14.67 0.43
CA GLN A 129 7.80 13.82 -0.10
C GLN A 129 9.15 14.57 -0.27
N SER A 130 9.30 15.80 0.25
CA SER A 130 10.55 16.55 0.14
C SER A 130 11.42 16.56 1.41
N ASN A 131 10.91 16.14 2.57
CA ASN A 131 11.63 16.23 3.86
C ASN A 131 11.50 14.99 4.77
N TYR A 132 11.52 13.77 4.21
CA TYR A 132 11.75 12.60 5.07
C TYR A 132 13.21 12.61 5.54
N GLU A 133 13.41 12.92 6.81
CA GLU A 133 14.59 12.43 7.49
C GLU A 133 14.39 10.94 7.77
N VAL A 134 15.17 10.10 7.09
CA VAL A 134 15.23 8.66 7.40
C VAL A 134 15.60 8.51 8.88
N LEU A 135 14.65 8.02 9.68
CA LEU A 135 14.88 7.65 11.07
C LEU A 135 15.77 6.41 11.11
N VAL A 136 17.06 6.61 11.37
CA VAL A 136 18.00 5.52 11.57
C VAL A 136 17.95 5.11 13.03
N ARG A 137 17.78 3.83 13.30
CA ARG A 137 17.80 3.26 14.65
C ARG A 137 18.85 2.15 14.76
N ASP A 138 19.44 1.99 15.93
CA ASP A 138 20.30 0.85 16.23
C ASP A 138 19.48 -0.43 16.48
N LYS A 139 20.17 -1.54 16.73
CA LYS A 139 19.55 -2.84 17.04
C LYS A 139 18.67 -2.84 18.31
N ASN A 140 18.80 -1.83 19.17
CA ASN A 140 18.01 -1.65 20.38
C ASN A 140 16.85 -0.66 20.16
N GLY A 141 16.68 -0.13 18.95
CA GLY A 141 15.65 0.84 18.61
C GLY A 141 16.00 2.29 18.96
N ASN A 142 17.22 2.58 19.41
CA ASN A 142 17.62 3.95 19.74
C ASN A 142 17.88 4.75 18.47
N PRO A 143 17.43 6.02 18.37
CA PRO A 143 17.78 6.90 17.26
C PRO A 143 19.30 7.05 17.12
N VAL A 144 19.80 7.00 15.89
CA VAL A 144 21.21 7.18 15.53
C VAL A 144 21.33 8.42 14.65
N ASP A 145 22.25 9.33 15.00
CA ASP A 145 22.59 10.44 14.13
C ASP A 145 23.23 9.90 12.85
N LYS A 146 22.58 10.15 11.71
CA LYS A 146 23.03 9.77 10.37
C LYS A 146 24.44 10.28 10.05
N ASN A 147 24.83 11.43 10.60
CA ASN A 147 26.16 12.02 10.38
C ASN A 147 27.27 11.24 11.11
N ASN A 148 26.90 10.47 12.14
CA ASN A 148 27.81 9.65 12.94
C ASN A 148 27.86 8.18 12.49
N LEU A 149 27.14 7.82 11.42
CA LEU A 149 27.24 6.50 10.81
C LEU A 149 28.65 6.33 10.24
N LYS A 150 29.49 5.56 10.93
CA LYS A 150 30.79 5.15 10.39
C LYS A 150 30.55 4.38 9.08
N ASN A 151 31.15 4.86 8.00
CA ASN A 151 31.00 4.42 6.60
C ASN A 151 31.30 2.92 6.36
N ASN A 152 30.46 2.00 6.81
CA ASN A 152 30.63 0.59 6.46
C ASN A 152 29.32 -0.21 6.37
N ILE A 153 28.25 0.43 5.85
CA ILE A 153 27.07 -0.32 5.41
C ILE A 153 27.46 -1.13 4.18
N LYS A 154 27.55 -2.45 4.33
CA LYS A 154 27.90 -3.40 3.25
C LYS A 154 26.70 -4.00 2.55
N ILE A 155 25.54 -3.99 3.21
CA ILE A 155 24.30 -4.63 2.75
C ILE A 155 23.08 -3.86 3.26
N ALA A 156 22.04 -3.79 2.44
CA ALA A 156 20.75 -3.19 2.75
C ALA A 156 19.63 -4.20 2.48
N PHE A 157 18.81 -4.46 3.50
CA PHE A 157 17.61 -5.27 3.39
C PHE A 157 16.40 -4.35 3.26
N ILE A 158 15.60 -4.54 2.22
CA ILE A 158 14.58 -3.57 1.82
C ILE A 158 13.23 -4.26 1.68
N ASP A 159 12.23 -3.80 2.43
CA ASP A 159 10.85 -4.26 2.26
C ASP A 159 10.22 -3.67 0.99
N LEU A 160 9.21 -4.36 0.45
CA LEU A 160 8.52 -3.95 -0.76
C LEU A 160 7.32 -3.05 -0.46
N ASP A 161 6.22 -3.65 0.01
CA ASP A 161 4.96 -2.94 0.23
C ASP A 161 5.06 -1.97 1.41
N GLY A 162 4.64 -0.72 1.21
CA GLY A 162 4.75 0.33 2.24
C GLY A 162 6.19 0.78 2.52
N THR A 163 7.15 0.41 1.67
CA THR A 163 8.56 0.84 1.81
C THR A 163 9.18 1.19 0.46
N LEU A 164 9.46 0.20 -0.39
CA LEU A 164 10.06 0.43 -1.71
C LEU A 164 9.00 0.77 -2.78
N LEU A 165 7.85 0.13 -2.71
CA LEU A 165 6.74 0.34 -3.63
C LEU A 165 5.85 1.47 -3.14
N ASN A 166 5.29 2.23 -4.09
CA ASN A 166 4.27 3.23 -3.80
C ASN A 166 2.90 2.57 -3.54
N ASP A 167 1.89 3.39 -3.25
CA ASP A 167 0.52 2.94 -2.95
C ASP A 167 -0.18 2.24 -4.13
N HIS A 168 0.38 2.36 -5.34
CA HIS A 168 -0.07 1.62 -6.53
C HIS A 168 0.71 0.31 -6.74
N HIS A 169 1.49 -0.13 -5.74
CA HIS A 169 2.38 -1.29 -5.79
C HIS A 169 3.39 -1.25 -6.95
N LYS A 170 3.84 -0.05 -7.32
CA LYS A 170 4.83 0.16 -8.39
C LYS A 170 6.15 0.67 -7.82
N LEU A 171 7.25 0.21 -8.41
CA LEU A 171 8.58 0.73 -8.14
C LEU A 171 8.74 2.10 -8.85
N SER A 172 9.05 3.14 -8.08
CA SER A 172 9.27 4.47 -8.65
C SER A 172 10.64 4.55 -9.35
N LYS A 173 10.75 5.43 -10.35
CA LYS A 173 12.03 5.69 -11.03
C LYS A 173 13.11 6.17 -10.04
N LEU A 174 12.73 7.04 -9.10
CA LEU A 174 13.63 7.57 -8.09
C LEU A 174 14.18 6.46 -7.17
N ASN A 175 13.32 5.55 -6.72
CA ASN A 175 13.73 4.43 -5.88
C ASN A 175 14.64 3.47 -6.66
N LEU A 176 14.29 3.15 -7.91
CA LEU A 176 15.12 2.32 -8.79
C LEU A 176 16.51 2.93 -9.02
N GLU A 177 16.60 4.22 -9.34
CA GLU A 177 17.87 4.93 -9.47
C GLU A 177 18.69 4.91 -8.18
N SER A 178 18.02 5.00 -7.02
CA SER A 178 18.67 4.95 -5.70
C SER A 178 19.21 3.56 -5.39
N LEU A 179 18.48 2.50 -5.74
CA LEU A 179 18.96 1.11 -5.64
C LEU A 179 20.20 0.91 -6.52
N SER A 180 20.16 1.35 -7.78
CA SER A 180 21.28 1.24 -8.71
C SER A 180 22.52 1.99 -8.21
N LYS A 181 22.35 3.24 -7.74
CA LYS A 181 23.46 4.03 -7.15
C LYS A 181 24.04 3.36 -5.92
N THR A 182 23.20 2.77 -5.07
CA THR A 182 23.62 2.07 -3.86
C THR A 182 24.40 0.81 -4.21
N HIS A 183 23.90 0.03 -5.17
CA HIS A 183 24.58 -1.15 -5.69
C HIS A 183 25.95 -0.83 -6.30
N ASN A 184 26.03 0.23 -7.11
CA ASN A 184 27.28 0.69 -7.73
C ASN A 184 28.33 1.17 -6.71
N LYS A 185 27.92 1.50 -5.48
CA LYS A 185 28.84 1.79 -4.36
C LYS A 185 29.35 0.54 -3.65
N GLY A 186 29.03 -0.65 -4.15
CA GLY A 186 29.43 -1.93 -3.54
C GLY A 186 28.53 -2.40 -2.40
N ILE A 187 27.41 -1.71 -2.15
CA ILE A 187 26.44 -2.09 -1.13
C ILE A 187 25.50 -3.13 -1.73
N LYS A 188 25.40 -4.29 -1.08
CA LYS A 188 24.50 -5.36 -1.51
C LYS A 188 23.04 -4.97 -1.24
N ILE A 189 22.16 -5.22 -2.19
CA ILE A 189 20.72 -4.99 -2.04
C ILE A 189 20.04 -6.35 -1.90
N VAL A 190 19.22 -6.51 -0.87
CA VAL A 190 18.46 -7.73 -0.60
C VAL A 190 17.00 -7.35 -0.36
N PHE A 191 16.08 -7.91 -1.13
CA PHE A 191 14.65 -7.67 -0.91
C PHE A 191 14.14 -8.61 0.19
N ALA A 192 13.34 -8.07 1.13
CA ALA A 192 12.81 -8.81 2.26
C ALA A 192 11.30 -8.56 2.45
N THR A 193 10.46 -9.49 1.97
CA THR A 193 9.04 -9.24 1.77
C THR A 193 8.14 -10.40 2.20
N GLY A 194 6.89 -10.08 2.50
CA GLY A 194 5.81 -11.06 2.69
C GLY A 194 5.29 -11.66 1.38
N ARG A 195 5.67 -11.09 0.23
CA ARG A 195 5.31 -11.61 -1.08
C ARG A 195 6.08 -12.90 -1.41
N PRO A 196 5.47 -13.84 -2.15
CA PRO A 196 6.19 -14.97 -2.73
C PRO A 196 7.11 -14.53 -3.89
N PRO A 197 8.17 -15.31 -4.20
CA PRO A 197 9.14 -14.96 -5.24
C PRO A 197 8.54 -14.64 -6.61
N TYR A 198 7.57 -15.44 -7.09
CA TYR A 198 6.93 -15.18 -8.38
C TYR A 198 6.20 -13.83 -8.43
N SER A 199 5.57 -13.42 -7.32
CA SER A 199 4.86 -12.14 -7.22
C SER A 199 5.83 -10.97 -7.26
N VAL A 200 6.98 -11.10 -6.60
CA VAL A 200 8.07 -10.11 -6.68
C VAL A 200 8.62 -10.02 -8.10
N SER A 201 8.87 -11.17 -8.73
CA SER A 201 9.35 -11.21 -10.11
C SER A 201 8.39 -10.53 -11.09
N TYR A 202 7.08 -10.75 -10.92
CA TYR A 202 6.06 -10.05 -11.69
C TYR A 202 6.04 -8.54 -11.44
N THR A 203 6.19 -8.13 -10.17
CA THR A 203 6.05 -6.73 -9.76
C THR A 203 7.25 -5.86 -10.14
N ILE A 204 8.48 -6.34 -9.89
CA ILE A 204 9.70 -5.54 -10.06
C ILE A 204 10.81 -6.25 -10.86
N GLY A 205 10.62 -7.51 -11.26
CA GLY A 205 11.69 -8.33 -11.82
C GLY A 205 12.28 -7.77 -13.11
N LYS A 206 11.46 -7.15 -13.97
CA LYS A 206 11.92 -6.47 -15.18
C LYS A 206 12.82 -5.28 -14.86
N ASP A 207 12.39 -4.40 -13.95
CA ASP A 207 13.12 -3.20 -13.58
C ASP A 207 14.45 -3.53 -12.89
N VAL A 208 14.42 -4.50 -11.97
CA VAL A 208 15.61 -5.03 -11.28
C VAL A 208 16.61 -5.58 -12.30
N LYS A 209 16.16 -6.45 -13.22
CA LYS A 209 17.04 -7.06 -14.23
C LYS A 209 17.63 -6.02 -15.19
N GLN A 210 16.86 -5.03 -15.63
CA GLN A 210 17.31 -3.99 -16.54
C GLN A 210 18.33 -3.03 -15.92
N ASN A 211 18.43 -3.00 -14.58
CA ASN A 211 19.34 -2.13 -13.84
C ASN A 211 20.51 -2.90 -13.20
N ASN A 212 20.82 -4.10 -13.67
CA ASN A 212 21.88 -4.97 -13.13
C ASN A 212 21.73 -5.26 -11.63
N LEU A 213 20.50 -5.21 -11.11
CA LEU A 213 20.18 -5.65 -9.77
C LEU A 213 19.74 -7.12 -9.82
N SER A 214 19.70 -7.77 -8.66
CA SER A 214 19.30 -9.16 -8.51
C SER A 214 18.15 -9.29 -7.52
N LEU A 215 17.26 -10.26 -7.76
CA LEU A 215 16.30 -10.71 -6.75
C LEU A 215 16.95 -11.68 -5.75
N MET A 216 18.14 -12.18 -6.05
CA MET A 216 18.92 -13.10 -5.22
C MET A 216 20.21 -12.45 -4.71
N PRO A 217 20.60 -12.63 -3.44
CA PRO A 217 19.81 -13.30 -2.39
C PRO A 217 18.54 -12.51 -2.05
N GLY A 218 17.56 -13.16 -1.43
CA GLY A 218 16.25 -12.56 -1.14
C GLY A 218 15.46 -13.32 -0.09
N ILE A 219 14.60 -12.60 0.65
CA ILE A 219 13.76 -13.14 1.73
C ILE A 219 12.29 -12.96 1.33
N TYR A 220 11.53 -14.05 1.34
CA TYR A 220 10.18 -14.12 0.81
C TYR A 220 9.24 -14.80 1.79
N LEU A 221 7.93 -14.59 1.58
CA LEU A 221 6.88 -15.16 2.45
C LEU A 221 7.17 -14.91 3.94
N ASP A 222 7.60 -13.69 4.27
CA ASP A 222 7.94 -13.25 5.63
C ASP A 222 9.05 -14.09 6.30
N GLY A 223 9.97 -14.63 5.50
CA GLY A 223 11.10 -15.41 5.99
C GLY A 223 10.84 -16.90 6.03
N SER A 224 9.67 -17.39 5.60
CA SER A 224 9.48 -18.83 5.33
C SER A 224 10.40 -19.35 4.24
N ILE A 225 10.82 -18.48 3.32
CA ILE A 225 11.80 -18.80 2.29
C ILE A 225 12.88 -17.72 2.26
N ALA A 226 14.13 -18.14 2.28
CA ALA A 226 15.27 -17.26 1.97
C ALA A 226 16.18 -17.96 0.95
N TYR A 227 16.63 -17.19 -0.03
CA TYR A 227 17.56 -17.63 -1.04
C TYR A 227 18.94 -17.01 -0.79
N GLY A 228 19.97 -17.83 -0.92
CA GLY A 228 21.36 -17.42 -0.89
C GLY A 228 21.82 -16.76 -2.20
N PRO A 229 23.07 -16.30 -2.26
CA PRO A 229 23.59 -15.53 -3.38
C PRO A 229 23.62 -16.29 -4.71
N ASN A 230 23.66 -17.62 -4.68
CA ASN A 230 23.68 -18.46 -5.88
C ASN A 230 22.27 -18.99 -6.24
N GLY A 231 21.22 -18.52 -5.56
CA GLY A 231 19.84 -18.96 -5.76
C GLY A 231 19.48 -20.28 -5.06
N GLU A 232 20.35 -20.78 -4.19
CA GLU A 232 20.07 -21.91 -3.30
C GLU A 232 19.08 -21.50 -2.20
N ARG A 233 18.20 -22.42 -1.76
CA ARG A 233 17.34 -22.17 -0.59
C ARG A 233 18.15 -22.38 0.69
N ILE A 234 18.37 -21.30 1.43
CA ILE A 234 19.03 -21.33 2.74
C ILE A 234 18.02 -21.42 3.89
N ILE A 235 16.78 -20.97 3.66
CA ILE A 235 15.62 -21.23 4.52
C ILE A 235 14.49 -21.75 3.62
N ASP A 236 13.84 -22.84 4.03
CA ASP A 236 12.68 -23.45 3.34
C ASP A 236 11.71 -24.05 4.38
N ASN A 237 11.07 -23.18 5.15
CA ASN A 237 10.16 -23.56 6.22
C ASN A 237 8.74 -23.71 5.69
N TYR A 238 8.33 -24.95 5.44
CA TYR A 238 6.96 -25.32 5.06
C TYR A 238 6.21 -25.96 6.22
N ILE A 239 4.89 -25.90 6.16
CA ILE A 239 3.97 -26.51 7.11
C ILE A 239 4.05 -28.02 6.93
N ASP A 240 4.21 -28.76 8.03
CA ASP A 240 4.27 -30.22 7.98
C ASP A 240 2.96 -30.82 7.46
N GLU A 241 3.05 -31.95 6.75
CA GLU A 241 1.91 -32.60 6.10
C GLU A 241 0.74 -32.86 7.07
N LYS A 242 1.04 -33.30 8.30
CA LYS A 242 0.00 -33.61 9.28
C LYS A 242 -0.77 -32.36 9.68
N LEU A 243 -0.07 -31.27 10.01
CA LEU A 243 -0.69 -29.98 10.31
C LEU A 243 -1.43 -29.39 9.11
N LEU A 244 -0.85 -29.49 7.91
CA LEU A 244 -1.48 -29.05 6.67
C LEU A 244 -2.85 -29.74 6.49
N MET A 245 -2.88 -31.07 6.66
CA MET A 245 -4.12 -31.85 6.53
C MET A 245 -5.09 -31.62 7.69
N ASP A 246 -4.61 -31.36 8.91
CA ASP A 246 -5.48 -30.96 10.03
C ASP A 246 -6.19 -29.63 9.71
N ILE A 247 -5.47 -28.65 9.16
CA ILE A 247 -6.03 -27.35 8.75
C ILE A 247 -7.02 -27.53 7.59
N PHE A 248 -6.68 -28.34 6.59
CA PHE A 248 -7.58 -28.66 5.47
C PHE A 248 -8.90 -29.27 5.97
N ASN A 249 -8.81 -30.32 6.80
CA ASN A 249 -9.98 -31.02 7.31
C ASN A 249 -10.85 -30.13 8.20
N PHE A 250 -10.22 -29.28 9.02
CA PHE A 250 -10.94 -28.29 9.82
C PHE A 250 -11.63 -27.24 8.95
N SER A 251 -10.97 -26.75 7.90
CA SER A 251 -11.56 -25.81 6.95
C SER A 251 -12.79 -26.39 6.25
N LYS A 252 -12.71 -27.69 5.91
CA LYS A 252 -13.81 -28.48 5.32
C LYS A 252 -14.97 -28.64 6.30
N GLU A 253 -14.70 -29.06 7.55
CA GLU A 253 -15.68 -29.19 8.62
C GLU A 253 -16.44 -27.86 8.86
N LYS A 254 -15.73 -26.73 8.78
CA LYS A 254 -16.29 -25.39 8.95
C LYS A 254 -16.91 -24.79 7.69
N ASN A 255 -16.97 -25.53 6.59
CA ASN A 255 -17.54 -25.09 5.31
C ASN A 255 -16.89 -23.80 4.74
N ILE A 256 -15.61 -23.58 5.01
CA ILE A 256 -14.84 -22.42 4.53
C ILE A 256 -13.64 -22.82 3.67
N LEU A 257 -13.53 -24.10 3.28
CA LEU A 257 -12.42 -24.60 2.48
C LEU A 257 -12.22 -23.81 1.17
N ARG A 258 -13.32 -23.40 0.53
CA ARG A 258 -13.36 -22.50 -0.64
C ARG A 258 -12.67 -21.14 -0.44
N CYS A 259 -12.47 -20.72 0.81
CA CYS A 259 -11.84 -19.46 1.19
C CYS A 259 -10.33 -19.60 1.43
N VAL A 260 -9.76 -20.80 1.32
CA VAL A 260 -8.39 -21.12 1.74
C VAL A 260 -7.45 -21.19 0.55
N TYR A 261 -6.37 -20.43 0.63
CA TYR A 261 -5.33 -20.32 -0.39
C TYR A 261 -4.00 -20.82 0.18
N TRP A 262 -3.42 -21.80 -0.48
CA TRP A 262 -2.20 -22.48 -0.07
C TRP A 262 -1.02 -21.91 -0.86
N TYR A 263 -0.19 -21.11 -0.21
CA TYR A 263 0.92 -20.39 -0.84
C TYR A 263 2.19 -21.22 -0.83
N ARG A 264 2.84 -21.25 -1.98
CA ARG A 264 4.18 -21.81 -2.17
C ARG A 264 5.09 -20.84 -2.93
N SER A 265 6.34 -21.24 -3.10
CA SER A 265 7.37 -20.44 -3.78
C SER A 265 7.02 -20.08 -5.23
N GLU A 266 6.33 -20.96 -5.95
CA GLU A 266 6.12 -20.84 -7.39
C GLU A 266 4.70 -20.42 -7.79
N ASN A 267 3.69 -20.75 -6.97
CA ASN A 267 2.31 -20.42 -7.25
C ASN A 267 1.41 -20.44 -5.98
N ILE A 268 0.09 -20.33 -6.19
CA ILE A 268 -0.95 -20.44 -5.18
C ILE A 268 -1.83 -21.62 -5.57
N HIS A 269 -2.23 -22.43 -4.60
CA HIS A 269 -3.22 -23.47 -4.78
C HIS A 269 -4.52 -23.16 -4.06
N THR A 270 -5.61 -23.73 -4.57
CA THR A 270 -6.89 -23.88 -3.89
C THR A 270 -7.47 -25.25 -4.27
N VAL A 271 -8.47 -25.71 -3.53
CA VAL A 271 -9.12 -27.02 -3.76
C VAL A 271 -10.57 -26.87 -4.22
N GLU A 272 -11.20 -25.75 -3.88
CA GLU A 272 -12.54 -25.37 -4.33
C GLU A 272 -12.51 -23.86 -4.65
N MET A 273 -13.13 -23.47 -5.75
CA MET A 273 -13.40 -22.07 -6.09
C MET A 273 -14.91 -21.92 -6.22
N ASP A 274 -15.46 -20.87 -5.62
CA ASP A 274 -16.80 -20.41 -5.98
C ASP A 274 -16.71 -19.48 -7.21
N GLU A 275 -17.83 -19.22 -7.89
CA GLU A 275 -17.90 -18.14 -8.88
C GLU A 275 -17.54 -16.82 -8.17
N TYR A 276 -16.32 -16.34 -8.37
CA TYR A 276 -15.81 -15.13 -7.75
C TYR A 276 -16.65 -13.91 -8.13
N SER A 277 -16.84 -12.98 -7.18
CA SER A 277 -16.84 -11.57 -7.58
C SER A 277 -15.42 -11.23 -8.05
N ASP A 278 -15.30 -10.59 -9.22
CA ASP A 278 -14.02 -10.20 -9.85
C ASP A 278 -13.01 -9.53 -8.88
N GLU A 279 -13.50 -8.96 -7.77
CA GLU A 279 -12.73 -8.32 -6.71
C GLU A 279 -11.64 -9.19 -6.07
N ASP A 280 -11.90 -10.47 -5.74
CA ASP A 280 -10.91 -11.30 -5.03
C ASP A 280 -9.78 -11.78 -5.94
N LEU A 281 -10.08 -12.06 -7.22
CA LEU A 281 -9.08 -12.41 -8.23
C LEU A 281 -8.22 -11.21 -8.63
N ASN A 282 -8.80 -10.01 -8.68
CA ASN A 282 -8.06 -8.76 -8.93
C ASN A 282 -7.02 -8.44 -7.84
N ILE A 283 -7.17 -9.01 -6.63
CA ILE A 283 -6.23 -8.81 -5.51
C ILE A 283 -5.10 -9.84 -5.54
N LEU A 284 -5.27 -10.97 -6.24
CA LEU A 284 -4.26 -12.01 -6.29
C LEU A 284 -3.20 -11.71 -7.36
N PRO A 285 -1.90 -11.92 -7.05
CA PRO A 285 -0.83 -11.66 -8.03
C PRO A 285 -0.85 -12.63 -9.21
N ILE A 286 -1.50 -13.79 -9.07
CA ILE A 286 -1.70 -14.82 -10.10
C ILE A 286 -3.01 -15.55 -9.83
N VAL A 287 -3.57 -16.18 -10.86
CA VAL A 287 -4.71 -17.10 -10.71
C VAL A 287 -4.24 -18.34 -9.95
N PRO A 288 -4.90 -18.73 -8.85
CA PRO A 288 -4.61 -19.98 -8.14
C PRO A 288 -4.89 -21.21 -8.99
N ASN A 289 -4.07 -22.23 -8.82
CA ASN A 289 -4.30 -23.54 -9.43
C ASN A 289 -5.26 -24.35 -8.55
N ILE A 290 -6.37 -24.81 -9.13
CA ILE A 290 -7.26 -25.76 -8.49
C ILE A 290 -6.59 -27.14 -8.49
N ILE A 291 -6.47 -27.76 -7.31
CA ILE A 291 -5.86 -29.09 -7.13
C ILE A 291 -6.76 -29.97 -6.25
N ASP A 292 -6.58 -31.28 -6.33
CA ASP A 292 -7.25 -32.22 -5.42
C ASP A 292 -6.52 -32.36 -4.07
N GLU A 293 -7.16 -33.06 -3.14
CA GLU A 293 -6.66 -33.31 -1.79
C GLU A 293 -5.33 -34.09 -1.78
N GLU A 294 -5.20 -35.08 -2.67
CA GLU A 294 -3.99 -35.92 -2.76
C GLU A 294 -2.78 -35.11 -3.25
N THR A 295 -2.99 -34.21 -4.22
CA THR A 295 -1.97 -33.29 -4.70
C THR A 295 -1.59 -32.30 -3.60
N LEU A 296 -2.56 -31.73 -2.87
CA LEU A 296 -2.29 -30.79 -1.78
C LEU A 296 -1.44 -31.45 -0.69
N LYS A 297 -1.78 -32.67 -0.29
CA LYS A 297 -1.05 -33.45 0.72
C LYS A 297 0.42 -33.62 0.39
N ASN A 298 0.75 -33.79 -0.89
CA ASN A 298 2.13 -33.97 -1.36
C ASN A 298 2.82 -32.64 -1.75
N THR A 299 2.20 -31.48 -1.48
CA THR A 299 2.72 -30.17 -1.85
C THR A 299 3.32 -29.44 -0.64
N LYS A 300 4.52 -28.87 -0.81
CA LYS A 300 5.13 -27.99 0.20
C LYS A 300 4.43 -26.63 0.25
N ILE A 301 3.71 -26.36 1.34
CA ILE A 301 3.01 -25.10 1.59
C ILE A 301 3.73 -24.30 2.67
N HIS A 302 4.06 -23.05 2.39
CA HIS A 302 4.85 -22.18 3.27
C HIS A 302 3.99 -21.19 4.06
N LYS A 303 2.79 -20.90 3.55
CA LYS A 303 1.84 -19.96 4.13
C LYS A 303 0.42 -20.32 3.68
N ILE A 304 -0.56 -20.07 4.53
CA ILE A 304 -1.97 -20.24 4.20
C ILE A 304 -2.68 -18.92 4.46
N LEU A 305 -3.45 -18.46 3.48
CA LEU A 305 -4.33 -17.31 3.63
C LEU A 305 -5.78 -17.75 3.55
N ILE A 306 -6.58 -17.32 4.52
CA ILE A 306 -8.03 -17.54 4.54
C ILE A 306 -8.67 -16.20 4.24
N ARG A 307 -9.32 -16.08 3.08
CA ARG A 307 -9.95 -14.85 2.62
C ARG A 307 -11.45 -14.92 2.84
N ILE A 308 -11.94 -14.02 3.69
CA ILE A 308 -13.32 -14.02 4.17
C ILE A 308 -13.82 -12.59 4.25
N ASN A 309 -15.14 -12.41 4.22
CA ASN A 309 -15.74 -11.10 4.42
C ASN A 309 -15.37 -10.54 5.81
N GLU A 310 -15.39 -9.21 5.92
CA GLU A 310 -14.96 -8.50 7.14
C GLU A 310 -15.82 -8.86 8.36
N GLN A 311 -17.11 -9.17 8.15
CA GLN A 311 -18.06 -9.56 9.20
C GLN A 311 -17.68 -10.90 9.86
N SER A 312 -17.14 -11.83 9.07
CA SER A 312 -16.74 -13.17 9.55
C SER A 312 -15.28 -13.22 10.04
N LEU A 313 -14.50 -12.16 9.83
CA LEU A 313 -13.06 -12.17 10.11
C LEU A 313 -12.76 -12.53 11.56
N SER A 314 -13.40 -11.85 12.51
CA SER A 314 -13.12 -12.01 13.94
C SER A 314 -13.49 -13.41 14.45
N SER A 315 -14.61 -13.97 13.97
CA SER A 315 -15.04 -15.30 14.39
C SER A 315 -14.14 -16.39 13.83
N VAL A 316 -13.76 -16.31 12.55
CA VAL A 316 -12.83 -17.26 11.94
C VAL A 316 -11.45 -17.13 12.55
N LEU A 317 -10.92 -15.92 12.72
CA LEU A 317 -9.62 -15.71 13.37
C LEU A 317 -9.57 -16.39 14.74
N LYS A 318 -10.57 -16.14 15.59
CA LYS A 318 -10.64 -16.76 16.91
C LYS A 318 -10.73 -18.28 16.84
N MET A 319 -11.57 -18.79 15.94
CA MET A 319 -11.74 -20.24 15.75
C MET A 319 -10.44 -20.96 15.35
N TYR A 320 -9.63 -20.36 14.47
CA TYR A 320 -8.32 -20.92 14.11
C TYR A 320 -7.29 -20.72 15.22
N GLN A 321 -7.34 -19.59 15.93
CA GLN A 321 -6.47 -19.33 17.06
C GLN A 321 -6.69 -20.38 18.17
N ASP A 322 -7.94 -20.62 18.53
CA ASP A 322 -8.33 -21.61 19.55
C ASP A 322 -7.91 -23.03 19.16
N LYS A 323 -7.85 -23.33 17.85
CA LYS A 323 -7.56 -24.68 17.34
C LYS A 323 -6.08 -24.96 17.06
N PHE A 324 -5.30 -23.96 16.64
CA PHE A 324 -3.97 -24.17 16.05
C PHE A 324 -2.84 -23.28 16.59
N SER A 325 -3.10 -22.30 17.48
CA SER A 325 -2.05 -21.37 17.92
C SER A 325 -0.90 -22.04 18.68
N ASP A 326 -1.08 -23.27 19.17
CA ASP A 326 -0.06 -24.09 19.79
C ASP A 326 0.93 -24.70 18.78
N ARG A 327 0.55 -24.77 17.50
CA ARG A 327 1.31 -25.43 16.43
C ARG A 327 1.74 -24.48 15.31
N ILE A 328 1.00 -23.40 15.07
CA ILE A 328 1.25 -22.46 13.97
C ILE A 328 0.90 -21.04 14.39
N TYR A 329 1.56 -20.04 13.79
CA TYR A 329 1.10 -18.66 13.95
C TYR A 329 -0.25 -18.49 13.26
N VAL A 330 -1.18 -17.80 13.93
CA VAL A 330 -2.50 -17.45 13.40
C VAL A 330 -2.77 -15.97 13.67
N GLY A 331 -2.84 -15.16 12.62
CA GLY A 331 -2.96 -13.71 12.76
C GLY A 331 -3.84 -13.04 11.72
N LYS A 332 -4.30 -11.83 12.05
CA LYS A 332 -4.99 -10.96 11.10
C LYS A 332 -3.98 -10.29 10.19
N ARG A 333 -4.11 -10.49 8.87
CA ARG A 333 -3.26 -9.83 7.86
C ARG A 333 -3.89 -8.56 7.30
N SER A 334 -5.20 -8.56 7.10
CA SER A 334 -5.96 -7.40 6.60
C SER A 334 -7.41 -7.46 7.09
N LYS A 335 -8.26 -6.52 6.65
CA LYS A 335 -9.70 -6.51 6.97
C LYS A 335 -10.46 -7.76 6.48
N ARG A 336 -9.91 -8.51 5.53
CA ARG A 336 -10.55 -9.67 4.89
C ARG A 336 -9.66 -10.91 4.86
N CYS A 337 -8.59 -10.96 5.65
CA CYS A 337 -7.60 -12.03 5.55
C CYS A 337 -7.04 -12.46 6.91
N VAL A 338 -7.14 -13.76 7.19
CA VAL A 338 -6.42 -14.46 8.25
C VAL A 338 -5.22 -15.16 7.61
N GLU A 339 -4.06 -15.07 8.26
CA GLU A 339 -2.81 -15.70 7.84
C GLU A 339 -2.40 -16.78 8.83
N LEU A 340 -1.98 -17.92 8.28
CA LEU A 340 -1.27 -18.96 9.01
C LEU A 340 0.12 -19.16 8.41
N SER A 341 1.13 -19.15 9.27
CA SER A 341 2.54 -19.31 8.88
C SER A 341 3.38 -19.90 10.01
N HIS A 342 4.57 -20.38 9.71
CA HIS A 342 5.41 -21.05 10.69
C HIS A 342 5.76 -20.09 11.86
N PRO A 343 5.68 -20.53 13.14
CA PRO A 343 5.84 -19.61 14.27
C PRO A 343 7.25 -19.04 14.40
N ASN A 344 8.24 -19.79 13.92
CA ASN A 344 9.66 -19.37 13.93
C ASN A 344 10.11 -18.68 12.64
N THR A 345 9.21 -18.28 11.75
CA THR A 345 9.58 -17.55 10.52
C THR A 345 9.31 -16.06 10.68
N ASN A 346 10.35 -15.26 10.52
CA ASN A 346 10.25 -13.82 10.34
C ASN A 346 11.38 -13.35 9.40
N LYS A 347 11.25 -12.14 8.84
CA LYS A 347 12.24 -11.58 7.91
C LYS A 347 13.65 -11.48 8.55
N PHE A 348 13.74 -11.24 9.86
CA PHE A 348 15.02 -11.09 10.54
C PHE A 348 15.82 -12.39 10.64
N GLU A 349 15.17 -13.56 10.71
CA GLU A 349 15.85 -14.85 10.57
C GLU A 349 16.55 -14.97 9.21
N GLY A 350 15.86 -14.58 8.13
CA GLY A 350 16.46 -14.51 6.79
C GLY A 350 17.63 -13.53 6.70
N VAL A 351 17.53 -12.37 7.37
CA VAL A 351 18.63 -11.39 7.45
C VAL A 351 19.87 -12.02 8.07
N LYS A 352 19.72 -12.72 9.20
CA LYS A 352 20.83 -13.37 9.90
C LYS A 352 21.50 -14.42 9.01
N GLU A 353 20.72 -15.30 8.36
CA GLU A 353 21.27 -16.33 7.49
C GLU A 353 22.00 -15.74 6.29
N ILE A 354 21.41 -14.76 5.59
CA ILE A 354 22.05 -14.10 4.44
C ILE A 354 23.36 -13.41 4.84
N CYS A 355 23.42 -12.75 5.99
CA CYS A 355 24.64 -12.07 6.44
C CYS A 355 25.83 -13.02 6.62
N LYS A 356 25.61 -14.27 7.07
CA LYS A 356 26.68 -15.28 7.22
C LYS A 356 27.40 -15.63 5.90
N HIS A 357 26.76 -15.38 4.75
CA HIS A 357 27.36 -15.63 3.44
C HIS A 357 28.27 -14.49 2.96
N PHE A 358 28.29 -13.35 3.66
CA PHE A 358 28.98 -12.14 3.23
C PHE A 358 30.01 -11.63 4.26
N ASP A 359 30.35 -12.47 5.24
CA ASP A 359 31.38 -12.20 6.26
C ASP A 359 32.79 -12.06 5.65
#